data_AF-A0A8S2Y5T4-F1
#
_entry.id   AF-A0A8S2Y5T4-F1
#
_cell.length_a   1.000
_cell.length_b   1.000
_cell.length_c   1.000
_cell.angle_alpha   90.00
_cell.angle_beta   90.00
_cell.angle_gamma   90.00
#
_symmetry.space_group_name_H-M   'P 1'
#
loop_
_entity.id
_entity.type
_entity.pdbx_description
1 polymer ?
#
loop_
_entity_poly.entity_id
_entity_poly.type
_entity_poly.pdbx_seq_one_letter_code
_entity_poly.pdbx_strand_id
1 'polypeptide(L)'
;SLAIFSIWGMIRCVPEMLYTIHKESIYYSMCDRSNIYGITGYWIWIFSVSKVPELLDTLFIVLRKQKLIFLHWFHHATVLIYTWYSYHDWTSSGRWFVFMNYSVHALMYSYYAFRAMRFNIPKFVQQIVTIFQLSQMFVGCYVNYKAYEYKGEN
;
A
#
# COMPACT_ATOMS: atom_id res chain seq x y z
N SER A 1 9.52 9.84 9.06
CA SER A 1 9.72 9.56 7.62
C SER A 1 8.79 8.44 7.20
N LEU A 2 8.17 8.55 6.01
CA LEU A 2 7.30 7.50 5.45
C LEU A 2 7.99 6.13 5.38
N ALA A 3 9.32 6.12 5.24
CA ALA A 3 10.17 4.94 5.36
C ALA A 3 9.98 4.13 6.64
N ILE A 4 10.17 4.76 7.79
CA ILE A 4 10.10 4.10 9.09
C ILE A 4 8.67 3.62 9.35
N PHE A 5 7.70 4.44 8.97
CA PHE A 5 6.28 4.12 9.07
C PHE A 5 5.94 2.86 8.26
N SER A 6 6.37 2.78 7.00
CA SER A 6 6.10 1.61 6.15
C SER A 6 6.81 0.34 6.61
N ILE A 7 8.03 0.45 7.13
CA ILE A 7 8.78 -0.69 7.67
C ILE A 7 8.11 -1.23 8.95
N TRP A 8 7.68 -0.35 9.86
CA TRP A 8 6.96 -0.75 11.07
C TRP A 8 5.60 -1.37 10.75
N GLY A 9 4.85 -0.80 9.82
CA GLY A 9 3.59 -1.36 9.32
C GLY A 9 3.79 -2.74 8.68
N MET A 10 4.85 -2.91 7.89
CA MET A 10 5.23 -4.18 7.30
C MET A 10 5.52 -5.25 8.37
N ILE A 11 6.39 -4.96 9.35
CA ILE A 11 6.77 -5.92 10.40
C ILE A 11 5.55 -6.42 11.19
N ARG A 12 4.52 -5.59 11.34
CA ARG A 12 3.30 -5.94 12.08
C ARG A 12 2.23 -6.62 11.24
N CYS A 13 2.02 -6.18 9.99
CA CYS A 13 0.97 -6.73 9.12
C CYS A 13 1.40 -7.98 8.34
N VAL A 14 2.69 -8.13 8.01
CA VAL A 14 3.18 -9.26 7.22
C VAL A 14 3.04 -10.61 7.89
N PRO A 15 3.48 -10.82 9.14
CA PRO A 15 3.40 -12.15 9.77
C PRO A 15 1.95 -12.60 9.95
N GLU A 16 1.03 -11.67 10.24
CA GLU A 16 -0.39 -11.97 10.36
C GLU A 16 -0.97 -12.45 9.01
N MET A 17 -0.67 -11.76 7.91
CA MET A 17 -1.21 -12.17 6.62
C MET A 17 -0.57 -13.46 6.09
N LEU A 18 0.74 -13.67 6.29
CA LEU A 18 1.38 -14.94 5.96
C LEU A 18 0.78 -16.11 6.75
N TYR A 19 0.47 -15.89 8.03
CA TYR A 19 -0.18 -16.89 8.87
C TYR A 19 -1.58 -17.26 8.35
N THR A 20 -2.39 -16.26 8.00
CA THR A 20 -3.74 -16.49 7.45
C THR A 20 -3.70 -17.20 6.09
N ILE A 21 -2.80 -16.80 5.19
CA ILE A 21 -2.65 -17.44 3.87
C ILE A 21 -2.25 -18.91 4.02
N HIS A 22 -1.32 -19.21 4.92
CA HIS A 22 -0.79 -20.56 5.10
C HIS A 22 -1.79 -21.52 5.73
N LYS A 23 -2.74 -21.00 6.52
CA LYS A 23 -3.66 -21.82 7.34
C LYS A 23 -5.06 -21.96 6.74
N GLU A 24 -5.61 -20.91 6.13
CA GLU A 24 -7.04 -20.83 5.77
C GLU A 24 -7.27 -20.61 4.25
N SER A 25 -6.21 -20.49 3.44
CA SER A 25 -6.24 -20.14 1.99
C SER A 25 -6.53 -18.67 1.66
N ILE A 26 -6.18 -18.29 0.42
CA ILE A 26 -6.27 -16.90 -0.08
C ILE A 26 -7.71 -16.38 -0.07
N TYR A 27 -8.68 -17.21 -0.45
CA TYR A 27 -10.10 -16.87 -0.49
C TYR A 27 -10.63 -16.50 0.90
N TYR A 28 -10.30 -17.29 1.93
CA TYR A 28 -10.69 -16.99 3.31
C TYR A 28 -10.10 -15.66 3.78
N SER A 29 -8.84 -15.35 3.45
CA SER A 29 -8.24 -14.06 3.81
C SER A 29 -8.89 -12.84 3.12
N MET A 30 -9.51 -13.04 1.95
CA MET A 30 -10.18 -11.98 1.19
C MET A 30 -11.64 -11.78 1.61
N CYS A 31 -12.29 -12.81 2.14
CA CYS A 31 -13.70 -12.78 2.54
C CYS A 31 -13.89 -12.63 4.07
N ASP A 32 -12.92 -13.05 4.88
CA ASP A 32 -13.03 -13.00 6.34
C ASP A 32 -12.74 -11.60 6.89
N ARG A 33 -13.67 -11.09 7.70
CA ARG A 33 -13.60 -9.78 8.37
C ARG A 33 -13.08 -9.87 9.81
N SER A 34 -12.88 -11.08 10.35
CA SER A 34 -12.57 -11.30 11.77
C SER A 34 -11.29 -10.59 12.21
N ASN A 35 -10.25 -10.58 11.38
CA ASN A 35 -8.96 -9.97 11.70
C ASN A 35 -8.89 -8.44 11.51
N ILE A 36 -9.99 -7.78 11.11
CA ILE A 36 -10.03 -6.31 10.99
C ILE A 36 -10.15 -5.63 12.38
N TYR A 37 -10.67 -6.32 13.40
CA TYR A 37 -10.87 -5.74 14.74
C TYR A 37 -9.63 -5.78 15.65
N GLY A 38 -8.52 -6.36 15.18
CA GLY A 38 -7.28 -6.50 15.94
C GLY A 38 -6.22 -5.44 15.64
N ILE A 39 -4.97 -5.76 15.98
CA ILE A 39 -3.78 -4.93 15.72
C ILE A 39 -3.70 -4.53 14.23
N THR A 40 -4.07 -5.42 13.32
CA THR A 40 -4.08 -5.17 11.87
C THR A 40 -5.01 -4.02 11.48
N GLY A 41 -6.20 -3.91 12.10
CA GLY A 41 -7.14 -2.81 11.84
C GLY A 41 -6.57 -1.44 12.22
N TYR A 42 -5.87 -1.36 13.35
CA TYR A 42 -5.18 -0.14 13.77
C TYR A 42 -4.09 0.28 12.78
N TRP A 43 -3.29 -0.67 12.28
CA TRP A 43 -2.25 -0.39 11.27
C TRP A 43 -2.82 0.01 9.92
N ILE A 44 -3.99 -0.52 9.54
CA ILE A 44 -4.74 -0.09 8.35
C ILE A 44 -5.28 1.33 8.56
N TRP A 45 -5.78 1.65 9.74
CA TRP A 45 -6.27 2.99 10.04
C TRP A 45 -5.14 4.03 9.96
N ILE A 46 -4.00 3.78 10.62
CA ILE A 46 -2.86 4.71 10.53
C ILE A 46 -2.35 4.79 9.08
N PHE A 47 -2.39 3.69 8.30
CA PHE A 47 -2.06 3.73 6.88
C PHE A 47 -2.95 4.70 6.11
N SER A 48 -4.27 4.61 6.28
CA SER A 48 -5.21 5.52 5.63
C SER A 48 -4.96 6.97 6.04
N VAL A 49 -4.67 7.22 7.32
CA VAL A 49 -4.30 8.55 7.82
C VAL A 49 -2.98 9.03 7.23
N SER A 50 -2.00 8.15 7.00
CA SER A 50 -0.69 8.52 6.43
C SER A 50 -0.77 9.00 4.98
N LYS A 51 -1.85 8.68 4.25
CA LYS A 51 -2.06 9.14 2.87
C LYS A 51 -2.54 10.60 2.79
N VAL A 52 -3.13 11.14 3.85
CA VAL A 52 -3.53 12.54 3.93
C VAL A 52 -2.33 13.50 3.84
N PRO A 53 -1.26 13.36 4.65
CA PRO A 53 -0.09 14.24 4.54
C PRO A 53 0.67 14.06 3.22
N GLU A 54 0.66 12.87 2.61
CA GLU A 54 1.21 12.68 1.26
C GLU A 54 0.46 13.53 0.22
N LEU A 55 -0.87 13.55 0.28
CA LEU A 55 -1.68 14.38 -0.62
C LEU A 55 -1.46 15.88 -0.34
N LEU A 56 -1.38 16.28 0.93
CA LEU A 56 -1.11 17.67 1.29
C LEU A 56 0.22 18.16 0.71
N ASP A 57 1.27 17.34 0.72
CA ASP A 57 2.55 17.68 0.08
C ASP A 57 2.37 17.97 -1.43
N THR A 58 1.65 17.10 -2.15
CA THR A 58 1.33 17.33 -3.57
C THR A 58 0.48 18.59 -3.77
N LEU A 59 -0.49 18.85 -2.88
CA LEU A 59 -1.35 20.03 -2.93
C LEU A 59 -0.55 21.32 -2.72
N PHE A 60 0.41 21.33 -1.78
CA PHE A 60 1.32 22.45 -1.57
C PHE A 60 2.21 22.73 -2.79
N ILE A 61 2.63 21.70 -3.53
CA ILE A 61 3.41 21.85 -4.78
C ILE A 61 2.54 22.45 -5.89
N VAL A 62 1.27 22.03 -6.02
CA VAL A 62 0.29 22.65 -6.94
C VAL A 62 0.07 24.12 -6.58
N LEU A 63 -0.13 24.42 -5.29
CA LEU A 63 -0.32 25.79 -4.79
C LEU A 63 0.91 26.67 -5.03
N ARG A 64 2.11 26.08 -5.06
CA ARG A 64 3.37 26.75 -5.45
C ARG A 64 3.55 26.90 -6.98
N LYS A 65 2.55 26.52 -7.79
CA LYS A 65 2.59 26.53 -9.27
C LYS A 65 3.77 25.76 -9.88
N GLN A 66 4.24 24.71 -9.22
CA GLN A 66 5.28 23.85 -9.78
C GLN A 66 4.67 22.82 -10.74
N LYS A 67 5.42 22.44 -11.79
CA LYS A 67 4.98 21.43 -12.76
C LYS A 67 4.94 20.06 -12.09
N LEU A 68 3.75 19.55 -11.80
CA LEU A 68 3.52 18.19 -11.34
C LEU A 68 3.17 17.28 -12.53
N ILE A 69 3.70 16.06 -12.49
CA ILE A 69 3.36 15.01 -13.44
C ILE A 69 1.95 14.51 -13.10
N PHE A 70 1.06 14.41 -14.10
CA PHE A 70 -0.33 14.00 -13.92
C PHE A 70 -0.48 12.68 -13.13
N LEU A 71 0.33 11.68 -13.51
CA LEU A 71 0.29 10.35 -12.89
C LEU A 71 0.53 10.39 -11.37
N HIS A 72 1.37 11.32 -10.89
CA HIS A 72 1.75 11.37 -9.48
C HIS A 72 0.59 11.82 -8.59
N TRP A 73 0.01 12.99 -8.86
CA TRP A 73 -1.10 13.50 -8.06
C TRP A 73 -2.37 12.65 -8.24
N PHE A 74 -2.61 12.12 -9.45
CA PHE A 74 -3.73 11.22 -9.72
C PHE A 74 -3.61 9.92 -8.91
N HIS A 75 -2.42 9.33 -8.84
CA HIS A 75 -2.16 8.16 -8.01
C HIS A 75 -2.36 8.48 -6.52
N HIS A 76 -1.80 9.58 -6.00
CA HIS A 76 -1.97 9.93 -4.58
C HIS A 76 -3.44 10.21 -4.21
N ALA A 77 -4.21 10.86 -5.10
CA ALA A 77 -5.63 11.11 -4.89
C ALA A 77 -6.47 9.82 -4.91
N THR A 78 -6.25 8.95 -5.90
CA THR A 78 -7.01 7.69 -6.03
C THR A 78 -6.73 6.73 -4.87
N VAL A 79 -5.47 6.61 -4.45
CA VAL A 79 -5.09 5.76 -3.30
C VAL A 79 -5.67 6.29 -2.00
N LEU A 80 -5.76 7.61 -1.80
CA LEU A 80 -6.44 8.19 -0.64
C LEU A 80 -7.93 7.85 -0.62
N ILE A 81 -8.63 8.11 -1.73
CA ILE A 81 -10.08 7.83 -1.82
C ILE A 81 -10.34 6.34 -1.60
N TYR A 82 -9.53 5.48 -2.23
CA TYR A 82 -9.67 4.03 -2.11
C TYR A 82 -9.46 3.52 -0.67
N THR A 83 -8.43 4.02 0.02
CA THR A 83 -8.14 3.60 1.40
C THR A 83 -9.16 4.12 2.40
N TRP A 84 -9.70 5.33 2.18
CA TRP A 84 -10.78 5.89 2.98
C TRP A 84 -12.08 5.12 2.79
N TYR A 85 -12.43 4.81 1.54
CA TYR A 85 -13.63 4.04 1.20
C TYR A 85 -13.53 2.60 1.72
N SER A 86 -12.41 1.91 1.49
CA SER A 86 -12.17 0.54 1.99
C SER A 86 -12.21 0.45 3.52
N TYR A 87 -11.76 1.49 4.23
CA TYR A 87 -11.85 1.56 5.68
C TYR A 87 -13.30 1.70 6.14
N HIS A 88 -14.09 2.55 5.50
CA HIS A 88 -15.51 2.73 5.84
C HIS A 88 -16.35 1.48 5.59
N ASP A 89 -16.14 0.79 4.46
CA ASP A 89 -16.85 -0.44 4.10
C ASP A 89 -16.30 -1.70 4.78
N TRP A 90 -15.31 -1.58 5.68
CA TRP A 90 -14.62 -2.71 6.35
C TRP A 90 -14.25 -3.83 5.37
N THR A 91 -13.78 -3.44 4.18
CA THR A 91 -13.56 -4.39 3.10
C THR A 91 -12.28 -5.17 3.36
N SER A 92 -12.41 -6.47 3.61
CA SER A 92 -11.28 -7.39 3.82
C SER A 92 -10.27 -7.38 2.67
N SER A 93 -10.72 -7.13 1.44
CA SER A 93 -9.87 -6.95 0.26
C SER A 93 -8.97 -5.71 0.32
N GLY A 94 -9.37 -4.67 1.08
CA GLY A 94 -8.56 -3.48 1.32
C GLY A 94 -7.27 -3.79 2.10
N ARG A 95 -7.28 -4.83 2.94
CA ARG A 95 -6.12 -5.26 3.74
C ARG A 95 -4.94 -5.71 2.85
N TRP A 96 -5.26 -6.45 1.78
CA TRP A 96 -4.28 -6.91 0.80
C TRP A 96 -3.57 -5.75 0.10
N PHE A 97 -4.34 -4.71 -0.23
CA PHE A 97 -3.80 -3.50 -0.84
C PHE A 97 -2.84 -2.77 0.09
N VAL A 98 -3.22 -2.60 1.37
CA VAL A 98 -2.37 -1.96 2.40
C VAL A 98 -1.06 -2.72 2.60
N PHE A 99 -1.11 -4.04 2.72
CA PHE A 99 0.09 -4.86 2.88
C PHE A 99 1.03 -4.78 1.67
N MET A 100 0.49 -4.87 0.45
CA MET A 100 1.30 -4.83 -0.76
C MET A 100 1.99 -3.47 -0.87
N ASN A 101 1.26 -2.39 -0.54
CA ASN A 101 1.81 -1.05 -0.53
C ASN A 101 2.91 -0.89 0.53
N TYR A 102 2.72 -1.42 1.74
CA TYR A 102 3.75 -1.43 2.78
C TYR A 102 5.01 -2.19 2.35
N SER A 103 4.85 -3.34 1.69
CA SER A 103 5.97 -4.17 1.24
C SER A 103 6.79 -3.47 0.15
N VAL A 104 6.12 -2.91 -0.87
CA VAL A 104 6.79 -2.16 -1.95
C VAL A 104 7.44 -0.89 -1.41
N HIS A 105 6.78 -0.17 -0.50
CA HIS A 105 7.37 1.01 0.13
C HIS A 105 8.55 0.65 1.03
N ALA A 106 8.48 -0.41 1.82
CA ALA A 106 9.60 -0.87 2.64
C ALA A 106 10.83 -1.21 1.77
N LEU A 107 10.63 -1.86 0.61
CA LEU A 107 11.70 -2.14 -0.35
C LEU A 107 12.28 -0.85 -0.96
N MET A 108 11.41 0.06 -1.43
CA MET A 108 11.83 1.34 -2.01
C MET A 108 12.61 2.20 -1.02
N TYR A 109 12.14 2.28 0.22
CA TYR A 109 12.81 3.06 1.25
C TYR A 109 14.09 2.40 1.75
N SER A 110 14.14 1.07 1.82
CA SER A 110 15.39 0.35 2.09
C SER A 110 16.43 0.68 1.02
N TYR A 111 16.04 0.67 -0.26
CA TYR A 111 16.90 1.10 -1.36
C TYR A 111 17.43 2.53 -1.19
N TYR A 112 16.58 3.50 -0.82
CA TYR A 112 17.02 4.86 -0.55
C TYR A 112 17.93 4.99 0.66
N ALA A 113 17.70 4.20 1.72
CA ALA A 113 18.58 4.15 2.89
C ALA A 113 19.98 3.63 2.52
N PHE A 114 20.07 2.55 1.75
CA PHE A 114 21.36 2.04 1.24
C PHE A 114 22.08 3.07 0.36
N ARG A 115 21.33 3.82 -0.46
CA ARG A 115 21.90 4.89 -1.30
C ARG A 115 22.44 6.06 -0.45
N ALA A 116 21.74 6.40 0.64
CA ALA A 116 22.18 7.44 1.58
C ALA A 116 23.46 7.04 2.34
N MET A 117 23.67 5.74 2.58
CA MET A 117 24.90 5.18 3.15
C MET A 117 26.10 5.15 2.17
N ARG A 118 26.00 5.84 1.02
CA ARG A 118 27.02 5.90 -0.04
C ARG A 118 27.46 4.54 -0.61
N PHE A 119 26.64 3.51 -0.44
CA PHE A 119 26.86 2.27 -1.20
C PHE A 119 26.62 2.55 -2.69
N ASN A 120 27.55 2.09 -3.53
CA ASN A 120 27.41 2.12 -4.99
C ASN A 120 26.38 1.07 -5.41
N ILE A 121 25.09 1.42 -5.30
CA ILE A 121 24.02 0.53 -5.76
C ILE A 121 23.94 0.60 -7.29
N PRO A 122 24.04 -0.54 -8.00
CA PRO A 122 23.92 -0.55 -9.45
C PRO A 122 22.53 -0.06 -9.91
N LYS A 123 22.50 0.64 -11.05
CA LYS A 123 21.27 1.22 -11.65
C LYS A 123 20.16 0.16 -11.86
N PHE A 124 20.55 -1.09 -12.05
CA PHE A 124 19.61 -2.23 -12.18
C PHE A 124 18.69 -2.38 -10.97
N VAL A 125 19.15 -2.11 -9.75
CA VAL A 125 18.31 -2.20 -8.54
C VAL A 125 17.25 -1.11 -8.53
N GLN A 126 17.57 0.09 -9.03
CA GLN A 126 16.57 1.15 -9.20
C GLN A 126 15.47 0.73 -10.18
N GLN A 127 15.86 0.06 -11.27
CA GLN A 127 14.92 -0.46 -12.28
C GLN A 127 14.02 -1.56 -11.68
N ILE A 128 14.59 -2.47 -10.87
CA ILE A 128 13.81 -3.48 -10.15
C ILE A 128 12.78 -2.84 -9.23
N VAL A 129 13.17 -1.83 -8.44
CA VAL A 129 12.23 -1.13 -7.53
C VAL A 129 11.08 -0.50 -8.32
N THR A 130 11.38 0.15 -9.47
CA THR A 130 10.33 0.70 -10.33
C THR A 130 9.43 -0.37 -10.96
N ILE A 131 9.97 -1.55 -11.30
CA ILE A 131 9.17 -2.68 -11.78
C ILE A 131 8.22 -3.18 -10.69
N PHE A 132 8.70 -3.30 -9.45
CA PHE A 132 7.86 -3.65 -8.30
C PHE A 132 6.78 -2.60 -8.02
N GLN A 133 7.09 -1.32 -8.18
CA GLN A 133 6.10 -0.24 -8.04
C GLN A 133 5.02 -0.30 -9.14
N LEU A 134 5.41 -0.63 -10.37
CA LEU A 134 4.46 -0.78 -11.47
C LEU A 134 3.61 -2.04 -11.30
N SER A 135 4.23 -3.17 -10.92
CA SER A 135 3.51 -4.43 -10.71
C SER A 135 2.50 -4.33 -9.56
N GLN A 136 2.79 -3.53 -8.53
CA GLN A 136 1.84 -3.21 -7.47
C GLN A 136 0.53 -2.63 -8.04
N MET A 137 0.60 -1.80 -9.09
CA MET A 137 -0.60 -1.21 -9.67
C MET A 137 -1.46 -2.29 -10.34
N PHE A 138 -0.84 -3.18 -11.13
CA PHE A 138 -1.53 -4.27 -11.80
C PHE A 138 -2.15 -5.27 -10.82
N VAL A 139 -1.40 -5.67 -9.80
CA VAL A 139 -1.90 -6.58 -8.76
C VAL A 139 -3.02 -5.93 -7.96
N GLY A 140 -2.91 -4.63 -7.65
CA GLY A 140 -3.97 -3.87 -6.98
C GLY A 140 -5.27 -3.84 -7.78
N CYS A 141 -5.19 -3.61 -9.09
CA CYS A 141 -6.35 -3.69 -9.98
C CYS A 141 -6.94 -5.10 -10.05
N TYR A 142 -6.10 -6.14 -10.14
CA TYR A 142 -6.55 -7.52 -10.18
C TYR A 142 -7.29 -7.95 -8.91
N VAL A 143 -6.76 -7.62 -7.73
CA VAL A 143 -7.41 -7.90 -6.44
C VAL A 143 -8.76 -7.18 -6.33
N ASN A 144 -8.83 -5.93 -6.80
CA ASN A 144 -10.09 -5.19 -6.85
C ASN A 144 -11.11 -5.85 -7.79
N TYR A 145 -10.69 -6.24 -8.99
CA TYR A 145 -11.54 -6.94 -9.94
C TYR A 145 -12.12 -8.23 -9.35
N LYS A 146 -11.26 -9.07 -8.74
CA LYS A 146 -11.70 -10.29 -8.05
C LYS A 146 -12.66 -9.99 -6.90
N ALA A 147 -12.41 -8.93 -6.12
CA ALA A 147 -13.31 -8.52 -5.05
C ALA A 147 -14.70 -8.09 -5.57
N TYR A 148 -14.77 -7.41 -6.72
CA TYR A 148 -16.02 -7.06 -7.38
C TYR A 148 -16.79 -8.30 -7.87
N GLU A 149 -16.08 -9.26 -8.46
CA GLU A 149 -16.65 -10.54 -8.91
C GLU A 149 -17.31 -11.29 -7.74
N TYR A 150 -16.60 -11.43 -6.62
CA TYR A 150 -17.14 -12.08 -5.42
C TYR A 150 -18.29 -11.34 -4.74
N LYS A 151 -18.42 -10.03 -4.96
CA LYS A 151 -19.54 -9.23 -4.46
C LYS A 151 -20.79 -9.36 -5.34
N GLY A 152 -20.62 -9.68 -6.63
CA GLY A 152 -21.74 -9.86 -7.57
C GLY A 152 -22.37 -11.26 -7.56
N GLU A 153 -21.70 -12.26 -6.96
CA GLU A 153 -22.21 -13.63 -6.84
C GLU A 153 -23.03 -13.90 -5.56
N ASN A 154 -23.13 -12.92 -4.64
CA ASN A 154 -24.01 -12.96 -3.44
C ASN A 154 -25.18 -11.99 -3.59
#